data_AF-A0A350PIA9-F1
#
_entry.id   AF-A0A350PIA9-F1
#
_cell.length_a   1.000
_cell.length_b   1.000
_cell.length_c   1.000
_cell.angle_alpha   90.00
_cell.angle_beta   90.00
_cell.angle_gamma   90.00
#
_symmetry.space_group_name_H-M   'P 1'
#
loop_
_entity.id
_entity.type
_entity.pdbx_description
1 polymer ?
#
loop_
_entity_poly.entity_id
_entity_poly.type
_entity_poly.pdbx_seq_one_letter_code
_entity_poly.pdbx_strand_id
1 'polypeptide(L)' 'PTKTEWKTLYISGGRRDKISKGDIAGFFFKEGKLKRGELGDIELKQESAFAAVKADKVEQVLKLIDNKKLKTKKVRISVV' A
#
# COMPACT_ATOMS: atom_id res chain seq x y z
N PRO A 1 4.71 -13.42 21.46
CA PRO A 1 4.30 -12.22 20.68
C PRO A 1 3.32 -12.60 19.57
N THR A 2 2.04 -12.31 19.79
CA THR A 2 0.94 -12.51 18.85
C THR A 2 1.26 -11.85 17.52
N LYS A 3 1.50 -12.65 16.47
CA LYS A 3 1.65 -12.14 15.11
C LYS A 3 0.33 -11.49 14.72
N THR A 4 0.27 -10.16 14.71
CA THR A 4 -0.85 -9.42 14.13
C THR A 4 -0.96 -9.89 12.67
N GLU A 5 -2.05 -10.57 12.32
CA GLU A 5 -2.26 -11.12 10.97
C GLU A 5 -2.24 -10.05 9.89
N TRP A 6 -2.44 -8.79 10.30
CA TRP A 6 -2.49 -7.62 9.45
C TRP A 6 -1.44 -6.60 9.88
N LYS A 7 -0.83 -5.95 8.90
CA LYS A 7 0.01 -4.77 9.09
C LYS A 7 -0.48 -3.62 8.23
N THR A 8 -0.21 -2.42 8.70
CA THR A 8 -0.55 -1.21 7.97
C THR A 8 0.68 -0.72 7.21
N LEU A 9 0.51 -0.51 5.91
CA LEU A 9 1.51 0.09 5.06
C LEU A 9 1.23 1.57 4.91
N TYR A 10 2.22 2.38 5.27
CA TYR A 10 2.29 3.79 4.94
C TYR A 10 2.79 3.97 3.50
N ILE A 11 2.12 4.80 2.73
CA ILE A 11 2.49 5.15 1.36
C ILE A 11 2.68 6.67 1.29
N SER A 12 3.82 7.11 0.78
CA SER A 12 4.18 8.53 0.64
C SER A 12 3.49 9.21 -0.56
N GLY A 13 2.18 9.01 -0.71
CA GLY A 13 1.36 9.61 -1.76
C GLY A 13 -0.10 9.66 -1.35
N GLY A 14 -0.72 10.83 -1.54
CA GLY A 14 -2.11 11.09 -1.12
C GLY A 14 -2.94 11.78 -2.20
N ARG A 15 -4.09 12.35 -1.80
CA ARG A 15 -4.99 13.05 -2.72
C ARG A 15 -4.32 14.18 -3.51
N ARG A 16 -3.35 14.88 -2.91
CA ARG A 16 -2.62 15.99 -3.55
C ARG A 16 -1.88 15.53 -4.81
N ASP A 17 -1.45 14.28 -4.83
CA ASP A 17 -0.78 13.64 -5.96
C ASP A 17 -1.78 12.98 -6.95
N LYS A 18 -3.07 13.34 -6.86
CA LYS A 18 -4.19 12.76 -7.63
C LYS A 18 -4.33 11.25 -7.45
N ILE A 19 -3.97 10.74 -6.28
CA ILE A 19 -4.10 9.33 -5.92
C ILE A 19 -5.46 9.12 -5.28
N SER A 20 -6.21 8.13 -5.75
CA SER A 20 -7.50 7.74 -5.19
C SER A 20 -7.42 6.37 -4.50
N LYS A 21 -8.42 6.01 -3.69
CA LYS A 21 -8.50 4.69 -3.05
C LYS A 21 -8.41 3.54 -4.08
N GLY A 22 -9.05 3.70 -5.23
CA GLY A 22 -9.00 2.74 -6.33
C GLY A 22 -7.63 2.64 -7.01
N ASP A 23 -6.90 3.76 -7.14
CA ASP A 23 -5.52 3.74 -7.69
C ASP A 23 -4.60 2.93 -6.76
N ILE A 24 -4.73 3.13 -5.45
CA ILE A 24 -3.97 2.40 -4.45
C ILE A 24 -4.30 0.90 -4.52
N ALA A 25 -5.58 0.55 -4.50
CA ALA A 25 -6.01 -0.83 -4.64
C ALA A 25 -5.45 -1.47 -5.93
N GLY A 26 -5.62 -0.81 -7.07
CA GLY A 26 -5.11 -1.25 -8.36
C GLY A 26 -3.58 -1.40 -8.39
N PHE A 27 -2.85 -0.51 -7.72
CA PHE A 27 -1.39 -0.58 -7.61
C PHE A 27 -0.95 -1.77 -6.75
N PHE A 28 -1.60 -2.00 -5.62
CA PHE A 28 -1.32 -3.17 -4.77
C PHE A 28 -1.66 -4.48 -5.48
N PHE A 29 -2.72 -4.53 -6.30
CA PHE A 29 -3.06 -5.70 -7.10
C PHE A 29 -2.10 -5.92 -8.27
N LYS A 30 -1.74 -4.88 -9.03
CA LYS A 30 -0.83 -4.99 -10.19
C LYS A 30 0.63 -5.17 -9.79
N GLU A 31 1.15 -4.22 -9.01
CA GLU A 31 2.57 -4.15 -8.68
C GLU A 31 2.88 -5.01 -7.46
N GLY A 32 2.02 -5.00 -6.44
CA GLY A 32 2.18 -5.80 -5.22
C GLY A 32 1.78 -7.27 -5.40
N LYS A 33 1.12 -7.63 -6.51
CA LYS A 33 0.56 -8.97 -6.79
C LYS A 33 -0.29 -9.52 -5.63
N LEU A 34 -0.98 -8.63 -4.92
CA LEU A 34 -1.91 -9.00 -3.86
C LEU A 34 -3.18 -9.60 -4.43
N LYS A 35 -3.90 -10.36 -3.61
CA LYS A 35 -5.25 -10.87 -3.91
C LYS A 35 -6.29 -10.11 -3.09
N ARG A 36 -7.57 -10.20 -3.50
CA ARG A 36 -8.70 -9.50 -2.84
C ARG A 36 -8.87 -9.82 -1.34
N GLY A 37 -8.32 -10.93 -0.86
CA GLY A 37 -8.33 -11.31 0.57
C GLY A 37 -7.07 -10.91 1.35
N GLU A 38 -6.10 -10.26 0.70
CA GLU A 38 -4.81 -9.87 1.29
C GLU A 38 -4.69 -8.35 1.45
N LEU A 39 -5.63 -7.59 0.89
CA LEU A 39 -5.77 -6.15 1.01
C LEU A 39 -7.04 -5.85 1.83
N GLY A 40 -6.87 -5.13 2.93
CA GLY A 40 -7.94 -4.69 3.82
C GLY A 40 -8.31 -3.24 3.56
N ASP A 41 -8.65 -2.54 4.64
CA ASP A 41 -9.03 -1.13 4.57
C ASP A 41 -7.93 -0.22 4.02
N ILE A 42 -8.36 0.72 3.18
CA ILE A 42 -7.50 1.74 2.56
C ILE A 42 -7.97 3.11 3.02
N GLU A 43 -7.10 3.76 3.78
CA GLU A 43 -7.27 5.13 4.23
C GLU A 43 -6.40 6.07 3.39
N LEU A 44 -6.99 7.12 2.87
CA LEU A 44 -6.31 8.08 2.00
C LEU A 44 -6.33 9.45 2.67
N LYS A 45 -5.15 10.00 2.95
CA LYS A 45 -4.96 11.35 3.48
C LYS A 45 -4.56 12.32 2.37
N GLN A 46 -4.34 13.59 2.73
CA GLN A 46 -3.97 14.63 1.76
C GLN A 46 -2.63 14.36 1.09
N GLU A 47 -1.59 14.03 1.87
CA GLU A 47 -0.21 13.86 1.38
C GLU A 47 0.30 12.42 1.47
N SER A 48 -0.46 11.54 2.12
CA SER A 48 -0.11 10.14 2.33
C SER A 48 -1.33 9.23 2.28
N ALA A 49 -1.08 7.92 2.26
CA ALA A 49 -2.12 6.92 2.35
C ALA A 49 -1.68 5.76 3.23
N PHE A 50 -2.65 5.01 3.74
CA PHE A 50 -2.47 3.84 4.57
C PHE A 50 -3.29 2.69 3.99
N ALA A 51 -2.70 1.51 3.91
CA ALA A 51 -3.39 0.30 3.46
C ALA A 51 -3.11 -0.85 4.41
N ALA A 52 -4.16 -1.52 4.89
CA ALA A 52 -4.03 -2.75 5.65
C ALA A 52 -3.72 -3.91 4.69
N VAL A 53 -2.70 -4.71 5.01
CA VAL A 53 -2.32 -5.90 4.24
C VAL A 53 -1.98 -7.05 5.18
N LYS A 54 -2.09 -8.29 4.72
CA LYS A 54 -1.66 -9.46 5.50
C LYS A 54 -0.16 -9.46 5.77
N ALA A 55 0.23 -9.76 7.00
CA ALA A 55 1.61 -9.79 7.45
C ALA A 55 2.51 -10.69 6.59
N ASP A 56 2.01 -11.85 6.15
CA ASP A 56 2.73 -12.80 5.28
C ASP A 56 3.10 -12.22 3.90
N LYS A 57 2.36 -11.20 3.44
CA LYS A 57 2.55 -10.58 2.12
C LYS A 57 3.27 -9.25 2.19
N VAL A 58 3.37 -8.64 3.37
CA VAL A 58 4.03 -7.34 3.58
C VAL A 58 5.44 -7.32 3.00
N GLU A 59 6.27 -8.31 3.29
CA GLU A 59 7.66 -8.34 2.82
C GLU A 59 7.75 -8.46 1.29
N GLN A 60 6.89 -9.29 0.70
CA GLN A 60 6.81 -9.46 -0.75
C GLN A 60 6.38 -8.15 -1.40
N VAL A 61 5.35 -7.52 -0.85
CA VAL A 61 4.79 -6.26 -1.33
C VAL A 61 5.85 -5.17 -1.21
N LEU A 62 6.44 -4.96 -0.03
CA LEU A 62 7.54 -4.00 0.15
C LEU A 62 8.63 -4.16 -0.92
N LYS A 63 9.13 -5.38 -1.17
CA LYS A 63 10.15 -5.58 -2.22
C LYS A 63 9.66 -5.24 -3.63
N LEU A 64 8.38 -5.44 -3.92
CA LEU A 64 7.81 -5.24 -5.25
C LEU A 64 7.37 -3.80 -5.54
N ILE A 65 6.85 -3.11 -4.54
CA ILE A 65 6.28 -1.76 -4.68
C ILE A 65 7.17 -0.66 -4.10
N ASP A 66 8.15 -0.99 -3.26
CA ASP A 66 9.10 0.01 -2.77
C ASP A 66 9.80 0.70 -3.93
N ASN A 67 9.92 2.02 -3.83
CA ASN A 67 10.52 2.88 -4.84
C ASN A 67 9.84 2.86 -6.24
N LYS A 68 8.62 2.33 -6.38
CA LYS A 68 7.91 2.41 -7.66
C LYS A 68 7.19 3.74 -7.87
N LYS A 69 6.99 4.07 -9.15
CA LYS A 69 6.13 5.19 -9.54
C LYS A 69 4.68 4.76 -9.45
N LEU A 70 3.93 5.41 -8.58
CA LEU A 70 2.48 5.36 -8.57
C LEU A 70 1.98 6.62 -9.29
N LYS A 71 1.45 6.43 -10.50
CA LYS A 71 0.95 7.50 -11.36
C LYS A 71 2.07 8.49 -11.72
N THR A 72 2.08 9.68 -11.13
CA THR A 72 3.07 10.73 -11.39
C THR A 72 4.19 10.80 -10.36
N LYS A 73 4.04 10.14 -9.20
CA LYS A 73 4.97 10.26 -8.06
C LYS A 73 5.66 8.95 -7.74
N LYS A 74 6.94 9.03 -7.41
CA LYS A 74 7.66 7.90 -6.81
C LYS A 74 7.19 7.77 -5.36
N VAL A 75 6.51 6.68 -5.04
CA VAL A 75 6.02 6.42 -3.70
C VAL A 75 7.00 5.55 -2.94
N ARG A 76 7.20 5.88 -1.66
CA ARG A 76 7.89 5.03 -0.69
C ARG A 76 6.84 4.35 0.15
N ILE A 77 7.05 3.06 0.41
CA ILE A 77 6.19 2.27 1.28
C ILE A 77 6.96 1.89 2.53
N SER A 78 6.32 2.02 3.69
CA SER A 78 6.91 1.65 4.97
C SER A 78 5.87 0.95 5.83
N VAL A 79 6.31 -0.05 6.59
CA VAL A 79 5.47 -0.70 7.61
C VAL A 79 5.42 0.19 8.84
N VAL A 80 4.21 0.36 9.38
CA VAL A 80 3.95 0.98 10.69
C VAL A 80 3.55 -0.11 11.69
#